data_AF-A0AAW6N759-F1
#
_entry.id   AF-A0AAW6N759-F1
#
_cell.length_a   1.000
_cell.length_b   1.000
_cell.length_c   1.000
_cell.angle_alpha   90.00
_cell.angle_beta   90.00
_cell.angle_gamma   90.00
#
_symmetry.space_group_name_H-M   'P 1'
#
loop_
_entity.id
_entity.type
_entity.pdbx_description
1 polymer ?
#
loop_
_entity_poly.entity_id
_entity_poly.type
_entity_poly.pdbx_seq_one_letter_code
_entity_poly.pdbx_strand_id
1 'polypeptide(L)' 'MPELPQSARFWMICRRPAGPNSKTEPRQRYSSFADAERAAEKLAAQNDAEFTILETVAVARPTDQSFGSLL' A
#
# COMPACT_ATOMS: atom_id res chain seq x y z
N MET A 1 -11.41 14.11 4.83
CA MET A 1 -10.82 13.51 3.61
C MET A 1 -11.92 12.77 2.89
N PRO A 2 -12.11 12.93 1.57
CA PRO A 2 -13.08 12.12 0.84
C PRO A 2 -12.68 10.64 0.97
N GLU A 3 -13.61 9.80 1.42
CA GLU A 3 -13.35 8.36 1.50
C GLU A 3 -13.17 7.79 0.11
N LEU A 4 -12.10 7.01 -0.09
CA LEU A 4 -11.95 6.21 -1.29
C LEU A 4 -13.10 5.20 -1.39
N PRO A 5 -13.66 4.96 -2.59
CA PRO A 5 -14.64 3.90 -2.77
C PRO A 5 -14.02 2.56 -2.33
N GLN A 6 -14.84 1.68 -1.75
CA GLN A 6 -14.36 0.41 -1.19
C GLN A 6 -13.62 -0.46 -2.21
N SER A 7 -13.95 -0.35 -3.50
CA SER A 7 -13.23 -1.01 -4.61
C SER A 7 -11.79 -0.51 -4.83
N ALA A 8 -11.50 0.72 -4.41
CA ALA A 8 -10.18 1.32 -4.47
C ALA A 8 -9.36 1.07 -3.19
N ARG A 9 -9.98 0.60 -2.10
CA ARG A 9 -9.27 0.22 -0.87
C ARG A 9 -8.75 -1.20 -1.03
N PHE A 10 -7.45 -1.37 -0.82
CA PHE A 10 -6.82 -2.66 -0.73
C PHE A 10 -5.57 -2.58 0.13
N TRP A 11 -5.13 -3.74 0.58
CA TRP A 11 -3.94 -3.88 1.38
C TRP A 11 -2.87 -4.63 0.61
N MET A 12 -1.62 -4.27 0.87
CA MET A 12 -0.47 -5.03 0.42
C MET A 12 0.55 -5.13 1.56
N ILE A 13 1.56 -5.98 1.39
CA ILE A 13 2.57 -6.23 2.43
C ILE A 13 3.95 -6.06 1.82
N CYS A 14 4.84 -5.38 2.51
CA CYS A 14 6.25 -5.26 2.10
C CYS A 14 7.19 -5.31 3.30
N ARG A 15 8.49 -5.49 3.05
CA ARG A 15 9.52 -5.22 4.05
C ARG A 15 9.47 -3.75 4.45
N ARG A 16 9.78 -3.43 5.70
CA ARG A 16 9.93 -2.04 6.11
C ARG A 16 11.02 -1.38 5.26
N PRO A 17 10.72 -0.31 4.51
CA PRO A 17 11.74 0.38 3.73
C PRO A 17 12.77 0.99 4.69
N ALA A 18 14.04 0.62 4.52
CA ALA A 18 15.13 1.01 5.42
C ALA A 18 15.87 2.29 4.97
N GLY A 19 15.46 2.92 3.87
CA GLY A 19 16.08 4.14 3.38
C GLY A 19 15.45 4.68 2.08
N PRO A 20 15.91 5.85 1.59
CA PRO A 20 15.28 6.56 0.47
C PRO A 20 15.23 5.78 -0.85
N ASN A 21 16.19 4.87 -1.04
CA ASN A 21 16.32 4.05 -2.25
C ASN A 21 15.84 2.61 -2.03
N SER A 22 15.22 2.32 -0.87
CA SER A 22 14.69 0.99 -0.59
C SER A 22 13.50 0.72 -1.48
N LYS A 23 13.59 -0.30 -2.32
CA LYS A 23 12.46 -0.73 -3.16
C LYS A 23 11.51 -1.57 -2.31
N THR A 24 10.32 -1.05 -2.08
CA THR A 24 9.21 -1.86 -1.60
C THR A 24 8.63 -2.60 -2.80
N GLU A 25 8.65 -3.93 -2.76
CA GLU A 25 8.01 -4.78 -3.77
C GLU A 25 6.82 -5.53 -3.17
N PRO A 26 5.74 -4.84 -2.77
CA PRO A 26 4.50 -5.51 -2.42
C PRO A 26 3.93 -6.19 -3.68
N ARG A 27 3.91 -7.52 -3.71
CA ARG A 27 3.48 -8.30 -4.90
C ARG A 27 2.06 -8.83 -4.80
N GLN A 28 1.49 -8.91 -3.60
CA GLN A 28 0.18 -9.47 -3.36
C GLN A 28 -0.79 -8.41 -2.86
N ARG A 29 -2.00 -8.42 -3.44
CA ARG A 29 -3.13 -7.57 -3.04
C ARG A 29 -4.09 -8.39 -2.17
N TYR A 30 -4.52 -7.79 -1.06
CA TYR A 30 -5.49 -8.33 -0.13
C TYR A 30 -6.74 -7.45 -0.13
N SER A 31 -7.92 -8.06 -0.12
CA SER A 31 -9.22 -7.38 -0.10
C SER A 31 -9.69 -7.05 1.32
N SER A 32 -9.05 -7.61 2.35
CA SER A 32 -9.34 -7.33 3.75
C SER A 32 -8.05 -7.08 4.54
N PHE A 33 -8.15 -6.23 5.57
CA PHE A 33 -7.05 -6.02 6.51
C PHE A 33 -6.70 -7.30 7.26
N ALA A 34 -7.70 -8.09 7.69
CA ALA A 34 -7.48 -9.34 8.43
C ALA A 34 -6.68 -10.38 7.64
N ASP A 35 -6.87 -10.47 6.32
CA ASP A 35 -6.08 -11.36 5.47
C ASP A 35 -4.65 -10.84 5.31
N ALA A 36 -4.48 -9.52 5.17
CA ALA A 36 -3.17 -8.90 5.10
C ALA A 36 -2.38 -9.06 6.40
N GLU A 37 -3.03 -8.91 7.55
CA GLU A 37 -2.43 -9.08 8.87
C GLU A 37 -1.92 -10.51 9.06
N ARG A 38 -2.78 -11.51 8.82
CA ARG A 38 -2.40 -12.92 8.94
C ARG A 38 -1.25 -13.31 8.02
N ALA A 39 -1.23 -12.76 6.81
CA ALA A 39 -0.14 -12.99 5.87
C ALA A 39 1.15 -12.28 6.30
N ALA A 40 1.06 -11.07 6.87
CA ALA A 40 2.21 -10.32 7.35
C ALA A 40 2.86 -11.01 8.55
N GLU A 41 2.06 -11.50 9.50
CA GLU A 41 2.52 -12.29 10.65
C GLU A 41 3.25 -13.56 10.19
N LYS A 42 2.66 -14.29 9.23
CA LYS A 42 3.28 -15.49 8.65
C LYS A 42 4.64 -15.16 8.01
N LEU A 43 4.71 -14.09 7.22
CA LEU A 43 5.96 -13.67 6.58
C LEU A 43 7.01 -13.22 7.61
N ALA A 44 6.59 -12.51 8.65
CA ALA A 44 7.47 -12.07 9.72
C ALA A 44 8.08 -13.25 10.47
N ALA A 45 7.25 -14.24 10.84
CA ALA A 45 7.71 -15.47 11.50
C ALA A 45 8.66 -16.29 10.62
N GLN A 46 8.41 -16.35 9.31
CA GLN A 46 9.24 -17.13 8.37
C GLN A 46 10.61 -16.50 8.08
N ASN A 47 10.73 -15.18 8.17
CA ASN A 47 11.93 -14.44 7.77
C ASN A 47 12.62 -13.75 8.95
N ASP A 48 12.15 -13.98 10.18
CA ASP A 48 12.60 -13.35 11.43
C ASP A 48 12.83 -11.84 11.30
N ALA A 49 11.87 -11.14 10.69
CA ALA A 49 12.00 -9.71 10.53
C ALA A 49 10.68 -9.02 10.15
N GLU A 50 10.66 -7.70 10.29
CA GLU A 50 9.44 -6.91 10.23
C GLU A 50 8.87 -6.76 8.80
N PHE A 51 7.55 -6.89 8.71
CA PHE A 51 6.76 -6.58 7.52
C PHE A 51 5.74 -5.49 7.84
N THR A 52 5.49 -4.62 6.87
CA THR A 52 4.58 -3.49 6.97
C THR A 52 3.39 -3.73 6.07
N ILE A 53 2.20 -3.46 6.58
CA ILE A 53 0.95 -3.47 5.82
C ILE A 53 0.74 -2.07 5.24
N LEU A 54 0.50 -2.00 3.94
CA LEU A 54 0.22 -0.77 3.21
C LEU A 54 -1.27 -0.75 2.86
N GLU A 55 -1.95 0.37 3.11
CA GLU A 55 -3.32 0.62 2.68
C GLU A 55 -3.34 1.69 1.58
N THR A 56 -4.24 1.52 0.60
CA THR A 56 -4.55 2.60 -0.33
C THR A 56 -5.28 3.75 0.36
N VAL A 57 -4.60 4.88 0.53
CA VAL A 57 -5.16 6.11 1.10
C VAL A 57 -5.55 7.14 0.02
N ALA A 58 -4.93 7.06 -1.16
CA ALA A 58 -5.22 7.90 -2.31
C ALA A 58 -4.86 7.18 -3.62
N VAL A 59 -5.49 7.59 -4.72
CA VAL A 59 -5.15 7.15 -6.08
C VAL A 59 -4.97 8.40 -6.94
N ALA A 60 -3.84 8.50 -7.63
CA ALA A 60 -3.59 9.57 -8.60
C ALA A 60 -3.54 8.98 -10.01
N ARG A 61 -4.26 9.59 -10.95
CA ARG A 61 -4.22 9.26 -12.38
C ARG A 61 -3.49 10.35 -13.15
N PRO A 62 -2.83 10.04 -14.28
CA PRO A 62 -2.23 11.06 -15.13
C PRO A 62 -3.21 12.16 -15.57
N THR A 63 -4.49 11.80 -15.75
CA THR A 63 -5.58 12.73 -16.10
C THR A 63 -6.04 13.63 -14.95
N ASP A 64 -5.64 13.31 -13.70
CA ASP A 64 -5.97 14.13 -12.53
C ASP A 64 -5.05 15.36 -12.41
N GLN A 65 -4.12 15.53 -13.35
CA GLN A 65 -3.38 16.77 -13.52
C GLN A 65 -4.35 17.88 -13.88
N SER A 66 -4.75 18.64 -12.86
CA SER A 66 -5.14 20.03 -13.05
C SER A 66 -3.89 20.76 -13.54
N PHE A 67 -3.62 20.74 -14.85
CA PHE A 67 -2.80 21.78 -15.45
C PHE A 67 -3.44 23.09 -15.03
N GLY A 68 -2.75 23.85 -14.19
CA GLY A 68 -3.24 25.12 -13.70
C GLY A 68 -3.76 25.91 -14.89
N SER A 69 -5.04 26.26 -14.84
CA SER A 69 -5.57 27.31 -15.69
C SER A 69 -4.76 28.55 -15.36
N LEU A 70 -3.77 28.87 -16.19
CA LEU A 70 -3.18 30.19 -16.22
C LEU A 70 -4.25 31.12 -16.81
N LEU A 71 -5.12 31.63 -15.92
CA LEU A 71 -5.88 32.85 -16.16
C LEU A 71 -4.98 34.04 -15.85
#